data_AF-A0A928A8Y5-F1
#
_entry.id   AF-A0A928A8Y5-F1
#
_cell.length_a   1.000
_cell.length_b   1.000
_cell.length_c   1.000
_cell.angle_alpha   90.00
_cell.angle_beta   90.00
_cell.angle_gamma   90.00
#
_symmetry.space_group_name_H-M   'P 1'
#
loop_
_entity.id
_entity.type
_entity.pdbx_description
1 polymer ?
#
loop_
_entity_poly.entity_id
_entity_poly.type
_entity_poly.pdbx_seq_one_letter_code
_entity_poly.pdbx_strand_id
1 'polypeptide(L)'
;MNLSLKINNNNYYYLAKEYLDIASGYDFQTLEGIDEFLFAYPKKDIIEAIRRSNIIANEKILENSELVITYFENKKIRELPVYTFDDIEYISFDVMDFIMRNIAKKNIINQINNYFISKSYLPKDLIEFAKTLKIESINVIINQYITLGYGSRRILKDYIFGEIIPKLDEKMLTRDNKVVKNEA
;
A
#
# COMPACT_ATOMS: atom_id res chain seq x y z
N MET A 1 12.31 -5.11 -6.35
CA MET A 1 10.84 -5.29 -6.41
C MET A 1 10.45 -5.29 -7.87
N ASN A 2 9.31 -5.86 -8.26
CA ASN A 2 8.90 -5.89 -9.67
C ASN A 2 7.41 -5.60 -9.78
N LEU A 3 7.01 -4.71 -10.68
CA LEU A 3 5.63 -4.66 -11.14
C LEU A 3 5.30 -5.98 -11.85
N SER A 4 4.18 -6.60 -11.49
CA SER A 4 3.85 -7.95 -11.95
C SER A 4 2.37 -8.10 -12.20
N LEU A 5 2.01 -9.00 -13.11
CA LEU A 5 0.65 -9.53 -13.22
C LEU A 5 0.59 -10.86 -12.49
N LYS A 6 -0.25 -10.91 -11.47
CA LYS A 6 -0.59 -12.14 -10.77
C LYS A 6 -1.61 -12.91 -11.59
N ILE A 7 -1.16 -14.03 -12.16
CA ILE A 7 -2.00 -14.93 -12.95
C ILE A 7 -2.78 -15.87 -12.03
N ASN A 8 -2.13 -16.32 -10.96
CA ASN A 8 -2.71 -17.06 -9.85
C ASN A 8 -1.78 -16.98 -8.62
N ASN A 9 -2.15 -17.61 -7.51
CA ASN A 9 -1.41 -17.54 -6.24
C ASN A 9 0.08 -17.93 -6.31
N ASN A 10 0.49 -18.70 -7.32
CA ASN A 10 1.86 -19.19 -7.46
C ASN A 10 2.54 -18.75 -8.77
N ASN A 11 1.85 -18.00 -9.63
CA ASN A 11 2.35 -17.65 -10.95
C ASN A 11 2.21 -16.15 -11.21
N TYR A 12 3.36 -15.53 -11.50
CA TYR A 12 3.50 -14.10 -11.72
C TYR A 12 4.19 -13.89 -13.05
N TYR A 13 3.67 -12.93 -13.82
CA TYR A 13 4.35 -12.40 -14.97
C TYR A 13 5.03 -11.08 -14.59
N TYR A 14 6.37 -11.05 -14.56
CA TYR A 14 7.12 -9.84 -14.24
C TYR A 14 7.09 -8.88 -15.43
N LEU A 15 6.56 -7.68 -15.20
CA LEU A 15 6.49 -6.62 -16.20
C LEU A 15 7.81 -5.84 -16.16
N ALA A 16 8.60 -5.98 -17.21
CA ALA A 16 9.75 -5.12 -17.46
C ALA A 16 9.29 -3.79 -18.07
N LYS A 17 10.01 -2.69 -17.82
CA LYS A 17 9.64 -1.37 -18.34
C LYS A 17 9.60 -1.34 -19.88
N GLU A 18 10.46 -2.15 -20.52
CA GLU A 18 10.58 -2.27 -21.98
C GLU A 18 9.30 -2.81 -22.62
N TYR A 19 8.44 -3.41 -21.81
CA TYR A 19 7.16 -3.96 -22.23
C TYR A 19 6.03 -2.92 -22.21
N LEU A 20 6.27 -1.75 -21.63
CA LEU A 20 5.26 -0.71 -21.44
C LEU A 20 5.73 0.54 -22.18
N ASP A 21 5.13 0.79 -23.35
CA ASP A 21 5.43 1.97 -24.18
C ASP A 21 5.24 3.30 -23.44
N ILE A 22 4.34 3.32 -22.45
CA ILE A 22 4.09 4.47 -21.57
C ILE A 22 5.04 4.58 -20.37
N ALA A 23 5.93 3.60 -20.13
CA ALA A 23 6.85 3.62 -18.98
C ALA A 23 8.18 4.33 -19.27
N SER A 24 8.32 4.97 -20.44
CA SER A 24 9.52 5.73 -20.80
C SER A 24 9.77 6.85 -19.80
N GLY A 25 10.96 6.87 -19.18
CA GLY A 25 11.36 7.87 -18.21
C GLY A 25 11.20 7.47 -16.73
N TYR A 26 10.58 6.32 -16.43
CA TYR A 26 10.42 5.83 -15.07
C TYR A 26 11.45 4.75 -14.69
N ASP A 27 11.81 4.69 -13.42
CA ASP A 27 12.74 3.68 -12.88
C ASP A 27 12.00 2.52 -12.20
N PHE A 28 12.05 1.34 -12.80
CA PHE A 28 11.41 0.14 -12.24
C PHE A 28 12.33 -0.64 -11.28
N GLN A 29 13.53 -0.14 -10.99
CA GLN A 29 14.45 -0.79 -10.04
C GLN A 29 14.08 -0.51 -8.58
N THR A 30 13.36 0.58 -8.32
CA THR A 30 12.95 1.01 -6.98
C THR A 30 11.44 0.96 -6.81
N LEU A 31 10.96 0.83 -5.56
CA LEU A 31 9.52 0.91 -5.28
C LEU A 31 8.97 2.30 -5.60
N GLU A 32 9.75 3.34 -5.30
CA GLU A 32 9.40 4.73 -5.55
C GLU A 32 9.19 4.98 -7.03
N GLY A 33 10.11 4.55 -7.91
CA GLY A 33 9.93 4.73 -9.35
C GLY A 33 8.81 3.88 -9.96
N ILE A 34 8.49 2.71 -9.37
CA ILE A 34 7.29 1.95 -9.74
C ILE A 34 6.02 2.71 -9.35
N ASP A 35 5.94 3.22 -8.12
CA ASP A 35 4.77 3.99 -7.64
C ASP A 35 4.63 5.32 -8.42
N GLU A 36 5.72 6.03 -8.73
CA GLU A 36 5.72 7.23 -9.59
C GLU A 36 5.09 6.95 -10.95
N PHE A 37 5.45 5.82 -11.58
CA PHE A 37 4.84 5.38 -12.83
C PHE A 37 3.35 5.08 -12.64
N LEU A 38 3.00 4.28 -11.63
CA LEU A 38 1.61 3.85 -11.42
C LEU A 38 0.69 5.05 -11.09
N PHE A 39 1.17 6.02 -10.34
CA PHE A 39 0.40 7.22 -9.98
C PHE A 39 0.23 8.20 -11.16
N ALA A 40 1.05 8.09 -12.20
CA ALA A 40 0.95 8.95 -13.38
C ALA A 40 -0.15 8.49 -14.37
N TYR A 41 -0.60 7.24 -14.29
CA TYR A 41 -1.51 6.66 -15.28
C TYR A 41 -2.72 5.95 -14.66
N PRO A 42 -3.91 6.09 -15.27
CA PRO A 42 -5.07 5.27 -14.92
C PRO A 42 -4.77 3.78 -15.14
N LYS A 43 -5.43 2.92 -14.35
CA LYS A 43 -5.27 1.47 -14.47
C LYS A 43 -5.56 0.97 -15.89
N LYS A 44 -6.57 1.55 -16.53
CA LYS A 44 -6.97 1.22 -17.91
C LYS A 44 -5.82 1.41 -18.90
N ASP A 45 -5.07 2.49 -18.79
CA ASP A 45 -4.00 2.82 -19.72
C ASP A 45 -2.80 1.88 -19.56
N ILE A 46 -2.50 1.48 -18.32
CA ILE A 46 -1.48 0.48 -18.01
C ILE A 46 -1.86 -0.88 -18.61
N ILE A 47 -3.12 -1.32 -18.45
CA ILE A 47 -3.60 -2.57 -19.03
C ILE A 47 -3.56 -2.53 -20.56
N GLU A 48 -3.90 -1.40 -21.17
CA GLU A 48 -3.83 -1.26 -22.63
C GLU A 48 -2.37 -1.27 -23.13
N ALA A 49 -1.43 -0.67 -22.40
CA ALA A 49 0.00 -0.75 -22.73
C ALA A 49 0.50 -2.20 -22.69
N ILE A 50 0.11 -2.96 -21.66
CA ILE A 50 0.40 -4.40 -21.56
C ILE A 50 -0.21 -5.15 -22.75
N ARG A 51 -1.45 -4.84 -23.14
CA ARG A 51 -2.11 -5.46 -24.30
C ARG A 51 -1.33 -5.20 -25.58
N ARG A 52 -0.93 -3.95 -25.85
CA ARG A 52 -0.14 -3.56 -27.03
C ARG A 52 1.23 -4.25 -27.10
N SER A 53 1.82 -4.59 -25.95
CA SER A 53 3.11 -5.29 -25.89
C SER A 53 3.07 -6.71 -26.48
N ASN A 54 1.88 -7.30 -26.66
CA ASN A 54 1.66 -8.67 -27.15
C ASN A 54 2.39 -9.76 -26.34
N ILE A 55 2.75 -9.47 -25.09
CA ILE A 55 3.49 -10.39 -24.24
C ILE A 55 2.60 -11.48 -23.65
N ILE A 56 1.33 -11.15 -23.40
CA ILE A 56 0.33 -12.09 -22.95
C ILE A 56 -0.57 -12.40 -24.15
N ALA A 57 -0.30 -13.52 -24.80
CA ALA A 57 -1.05 -13.96 -25.99
C ALA A 57 -2.51 -14.39 -25.68
N ASN A 58 -2.86 -14.59 -24.41
CA ASN A 58 -4.18 -15.03 -23.99
C ASN A 58 -4.91 -13.90 -23.25
N GLU A 59 -5.88 -13.26 -23.93
CA GLU A 59 -6.67 -12.16 -23.37
C GLU A 59 -7.39 -12.53 -22.07
N LYS A 60 -7.87 -13.78 -21.95
CA LYS A 60 -8.52 -14.25 -20.71
C LYS A 60 -7.56 -14.25 -19.52
N ILE A 61 -6.25 -14.43 -19.74
CA ILE A 61 -5.25 -14.35 -18.67
C ILE A 61 -5.13 -12.90 -18.21
N LEU A 62 -5.06 -11.96 -19.16
CA LEU A 62 -4.96 -10.53 -18.85
C LEU A 62 -6.19 -10.04 -18.09
N GLU A 63 -7.40 -10.42 -18.53
CA GLU A 63 -8.67 -10.03 -17.89
C GLU A 63 -8.82 -10.55 -16.46
N ASN A 64 -8.28 -11.73 -16.16
CA ASN A 64 -8.36 -12.33 -14.83
C ASN A 64 -7.13 -12.06 -13.95
N SER A 65 -6.14 -11.34 -14.47
CA SER A 65 -4.92 -11.04 -13.75
C SER A 65 -5.03 -9.79 -12.88
N GLU A 66 -4.33 -9.82 -11.75
CA GLU A 66 -4.23 -8.68 -10.84
C GLU A 66 -2.86 -8.02 -10.97
N LEU A 67 -2.82 -6.69 -11.07
CA LEU A 67 -1.56 -5.94 -10.97
C LEU A 67 -1.10 -5.93 -9.51
N VAL A 68 0.12 -6.42 -9.26
CA VAL A 68 0.73 -6.46 -7.94
C VAL A 68 2.19 -6.04 -8.03
N ILE A 69 2.75 -5.52 -6.94
CA ILE A 69 4.20 -5.34 -6.83
C ILE A 69 4.75 -6.52 -6.05
N THR A 70 5.63 -7.29 -6.68
CA THR A 70 6.25 -8.45 -6.04
C THR A 70 7.64 -8.12 -5.51
N TYR A 71 8.00 -8.73 -4.38
CA TYR A 71 9.35 -8.65 -3.85
C TYR A 71 9.73 -9.97 -3.17
N PHE A 72 11.02 -10.26 -3.13
CA PHE A 72 11.53 -11.49 -2.54
C PHE A 72 12.03 -11.21 -1.13
N GLU A 73 11.46 -11.89 -0.14
CA GLU A 73 11.74 -11.68 1.27
C GLU A 73 11.69 -13.03 2.00
N ASN A 74 12.74 -13.37 2.75
CA ASN A 74 12.83 -14.63 3.49
C ASN A 74 12.50 -15.88 2.67
N LYS A 75 13.07 -15.97 1.45
CA LYS A 75 12.87 -17.07 0.49
C LYS A 75 11.43 -17.20 -0.05
N LYS A 76 10.58 -16.19 0.14
CA LYS A 76 9.20 -16.18 -0.34
C LYS A 76 8.94 -14.94 -1.18
N ILE A 77 8.12 -15.08 -2.21
CA ILE A 77 7.54 -13.95 -2.91
C ILE A 77 6.48 -13.33 -1.99
N ARG A 78 6.52 -12.01 -1.88
CA ARG A 78 5.56 -11.19 -1.17
C ARG A 78 4.95 -10.21 -2.16
N GLU A 79 3.74 -9.77 -1.85
CA GLU A 79 2.96 -8.87 -2.68
C GLU A 79 2.72 -7.56 -1.91
N LEU A 80 2.76 -6.45 -2.63
CA LEU A 80 2.18 -5.17 -2.24
C LEU A 80 1.04 -4.84 -3.21
N PRO A 81 -0.04 -4.21 -2.71
CA PRO A 81 -1.10 -3.72 -3.57
C PRO A 81 -0.59 -2.61 -4.50
N VAL A 82 -1.11 -2.60 -5.72
CA VAL A 82 -0.90 -1.55 -6.72
C VAL A 82 -2.01 -0.51 -6.55
N TYR A 83 -1.60 0.75 -6.45
CA TYR A 83 -2.47 1.91 -6.55
C TYR A 83 -2.05 2.71 -7.78
N THR A 84 -3.03 3.22 -8.50
CA THR A 84 -2.88 3.92 -9.78
C THR A 84 -3.41 5.35 -9.66
N PHE A 85 -3.35 6.13 -10.73
CA PHE A 85 -3.93 7.48 -10.77
C PHE A 85 -5.40 7.52 -10.32
N ASP A 86 -6.16 6.44 -10.58
CA ASP A 86 -7.58 6.34 -10.21
C ASP A 86 -7.79 6.25 -8.69
N ASP A 87 -6.77 5.87 -7.92
CA ASP A 87 -6.82 5.65 -6.47
C ASP A 87 -6.54 6.96 -5.69
N ILE A 88 -7.30 8.02 -6.02
CA ILE A 88 -7.11 9.38 -5.52
C ILE A 88 -7.12 9.44 -3.97
N GLU A 89 -8.00 8.68 -3.33
CA GLU A 89 -8.09 8.62 -1.86
C GLU A 89 -6.80 8.09 -1.25
N TYR A 90 -6.23 7.03 -1.85
CA TYR A 90 -4.95 6.50 -1.42
C TYR A 90 -3.85 7.52 -1.66
N ILE A 91 -3.75 8.10 -2.86
CA ILE A 91 -2.67 9.05 -3.20
C ILE A 91 -2.69 10.25 -2.25
N SER A 92 -3.87 10.84 -2.03
CA SER A 92 -4.05 12.00 -1.15
C SER A 92 -3.95 11.69 0.34
N PHE A 93 -3.95 10.41 0.73
CA PHE A 93 -3.87 10.02 2.14
C PHE A 93 -2.50 10.37 2.76
N ASP A 94 -2.53 11.27 3.73
CA ASP A 94 -1.38 11.66 4.56
C ASP A 94 -1.35 10.84 5.86
N VAL A 95 -0.36 9.96 5.94
CA VAL A 95 -0.11 9.08 7.10
C VAL A 95 0.20 9.88 8.36
N MET A 96 0.99 10.95 8.25
CA MET A 96 1.42 11.71 9.41
C MET A 96 0.25 12.51 9.98
N ASP A 97 -0.54 13.16 9.14
CA ASP A 97 -1.78 13.82 9.57
C ASP A 97 -2.76 12.83 10.22
N PHE A 98 -2.91 11.62 9.65
CA PHE A 98 -3.70 10.57 10.29
C PHE A 98 -3.18 10.19 11.68
N ILE A 99 -1.87 9.99 11.82
CA ILE A 99 -1.25 9.66 13.11
C ILE A 99 -1.50 10.79 14.11
N MET A 100 -1.30 12.05 13.72
CA MET A 100 -1.51 13.22 14.58
C MET A 100 -2.94 13.33 15.08
N ARG A 101 -3.93 13.17 14.20
CA ARG A 101 -5.36 13.20 14.57
C ARG A 101 -5.76 12.05 15.51
N ASN A 102 -5.01 10.95 15.50
CA ASN A 102 -5.34 9.75 16.28
C ASN A 102 -4.36 9.45 17.41
N ILE A 103 -3.36 10.28 17.67
CA ILE A 103 -2.31 10.00 18.67
C ILE A 103 -2.86 9.85 20.09
N ALA A 104 -3.90 10.62 20.42
CA ALA A 104 -4.59 10.51 21.71
C ALA A 104 -5.45 9.24 21.83
N LYS A 105 -5.82 8.62 20.71
CA LYS A 105 -6.63 7.39 20.67
C LYS A 105 -5.71 6.17 20.78
N LYS A 106 -5.29 5.86 22.01
CA LYS A 106 -4.37 4.75 22.33
C LYS A 106 -4.70 3.42 21.61
N ASN A 107 -5.99 3.11 21.41
CA ASN A 107 -6.41 1.90 20.71
C ASN A 107 -5.94 1.82 19.25
N ILE A 108 -5.95 2.93 18.51
CA ILE A 108 -5.51 2.96 17.10
C ILE A 108 -3.99 2.84 17.04
N ILE A 109 -3.30 3.66 17.83
CA ILE A 109 -1.83 3.66 17.89
C ILE A 109 -1.28 2.30 18.35
N ASN A 110 -1.91 1.67 19.34
CA ASN A 110 -1.52 0.33 19.78
C ASN A 110 -1.74 -0.72 18.70
N GLN A 111 -2.79 -0.60 17.85
CA GLN A 111 -2.99 -1.53 16.74
C GLN A 111 -1.86 -1.43 15.72
N ILE A 112 -1.49 -0.21 15.33
CA ILE A 112 -0.36 0.06 14.44
C ILE A 112 0.93 -0.52 15.04
N ASN A 113 1.25 -0.13 16.28
CA ASN A 113 2.44 -0.60 17.00
C ASN A 113 2.52 -2.14 17.08
N ASN A 114 1.46 -2.80 17.54
CA ASN A 114 1.43 -4.25 17.73
C ASN A 114 1.54 -4.99 16.40
N TYR A 115 0.91 -4.49 15.34
CA TYR A 115 1.03 -5.09 14.01
C TYR A 115 2.49 -5.12 13.58
N PHE A 116 3.17 -3.98 13.54
CA PHE A 116 4.54 -3.90 13.03
C PHE A 116 5.56 -4.63 13.92
N ILE A 117 5.44 -4.55 15.24
CA ILE A 117 6.35 -5.24 16.16
C ILE A 117 6.22 -6.77 16.05
N SER A 118 5.02 -7.29 15.75
CA SER A 118 4.79 -8.73 15.62
C SER A 118 5.38 -9.35 14.35
N LYS A 119 5.85 -8.54 13.39
CA LYS A 119 6.29 -8.98 12.06
C LYS A 119 7.80 -8.88 11.94
N SER A 120 8.49 -9.99 12.18
CA SER A 120 9.96 -10.07 12.13
C SER A 120 10.58 -9.86 10.75
N TYR A 121 9.78 -9.88 9.68
CA TYR A 121 10.25 -9.72 8.30
C TYR A 121 10.16 -8.30 7.76
N LEU A 122 9.69 -7.34 8.56
CA LEU A 122 9.52 -5.96 8.12
C LEU A 122 10.81 -5.14 8.30
N PRO A 123 10.97 -4.04 7.54
CA PRO A 123 12.10 -3.14 7.67
C PRO A 123 12.32 -2.68 9.11
N LYS A 124 13.58 -2.67 9.55
CA LYS A 124 13.94 -2.36 10.94
C LYS A 124 13.55 -0.93 11.34
N ASP A 125 13.74 0.03 10.44
CA ASP A 125 13.35 1.43 10.62
C ASP A 125 11.83 1.58 10.83
N LEU A 126 11.01 0.81 10.12
CA LEU A 126 9.56 0.77 10.32
C LEU A 126 9.19 0.21 11.70
N ILE A 127 9.86 -0.86 12.14
CA ILE A 127 9.63 -1.46 13.47
C ILE A 127 10.01 -0.47 14.58
N GLU A 128 11.12 0.24 14.41
CA GLU A 128 11.56 1.28 15.36
C GLU A 128 10.58 2.45 15.42
N PHE A 129 10.15 2.96 14.26
CA PHE A 129 9.12 3.99 14.21
C PHE A 129 7.82 3.54 14.89
N ALA A 130 7.37 2.31 14.65
CA ALA A 130 6.17 1.78 15.28
C ALA A 130 6.27 1.79 16.81
N LYS A 131 7.45 1.48 17.39
CA LYS A 131 7.71 1.56 18.85
C LYS A 131 7.60 3.00 19.36
N THR A 132 8.15 3.95 18.63
CA THR A 132 8.15 5.39 18.97
C THR A 132 6.74 5.95 19.11
N LEU A 133 5.78 5.50 18.30
CA LEU A 133 4.38 5.96 18.36
C LEU A 133 3.74 5.84 19.76
N LYS A 134 4.20 4.91 20.60
CA LYS A 134 3.59 4.63 21.91
C LYS A 134 4.23 5.40 23.06
N ILE A 135 5.51 5.75 22.94
CA ILE A 135 6.37 6.10 24.07
C ILE A 135 6.85 7.55 23.99
N GLU A 136 6.93 8.10 22.79
CA GLU A 136 7.65 9.33 22.54
C GLU A 136 6.74 10.54 22.28
N SER A 137 7.33 11.73 22.37
CA SER A 137 6.65 12.98 22.04
C SER A 137 6.34 13.10 20.54
N ILE A 138 5.35 13.92 20.20
CA ILE A 138 4.98 14.25 18.81
C ILE A 138 6.18 14.66 17.96
N ASN A 139 7.08 15.48 18.51
CA ASN A 139 8.25 15.96 17.77
C ASN A 139 9.20 14.81 17.38
N VAL A 140 9.37 13.83 18.26
CA VAL A 140 10.20 12.65 17.99
C VAL A 140 9.54 11.76 16.93
N ILE A 141 8.22 11.58 16.99
CA ILE A 141 7.46 10.83 15.99
C ILE A 141 7.65 11.46 14.60
N ILE A 142 7.44 12.77 14.47
CA ILE A 142 7.59 13.49 13.20
C ILE A 142 9.00 13.34 12.64
N ASN A 143 10.03 13.56 13.47
CA ASN A 143 11.42 13.46 13.04
C ASN A 143 11.75 12.04 12.54
N GLN A 144 11.30 11.00 13.25
CA GLN A 144 11.54 9.63 12.80
C GLN A 144 10.77 9.29 11.52
N TYR A 145 9.53 9.77 11.37
CA TYR A 145 8.73 9.54 10.16
C TYR A 145 9.44 10.08 8.91
N ILE A 146 10.04 11.28 9.00
CA ILE A 146 10.77 11.90 7.88
C ILE A 146 11.98 11.05 7.48
N THR A 147 12.64 10.38 8.43
CA THR A 147 13.80 9.52 8.18
C THR A 147 13.47 8.12 7.68
N LEU A 148 12.18 7.72 7.66
CA LEU A 148 11.78 6.41 7.15
C LEU A 148 12.12 6.28 5.66
N GLY A 149 12.64 5.12 5.27
CA GLY A 149 12.80 4.79 3.86
C GLY A 149 11.45 4.77 3.14
N TYR A 150 11.45 5.01 1.83
CA TYR A 150 10.23 5.03 1.02
C TYR A 150 9.40 3.75 1.21
N GLY A 151 10.04 2.58 1.12
CA GLY A 151 9.37 1.29 1.34
C GLY A 151 8.70 1.16 2.70
N SER A 152 9.32 1.67 3.76
CA SER A 152 8.75 1.68 5.11
C SER A 152 7.54 2.59 5.21
N ARG A 153 7.61 3.80 4.61
CA ARG A 153 6.46 4.71 4.53
C ARG A 153 5.32 4.11 3.73
N ARG A 154 5.62 3.45 2.61
CA ARG A 154 4.65 2.79 1.73
C ARG A 154 3.92 1.65 2.46
N ILE A 155 4.66 0.73 3.09
CA ILE A 155 4.07 -0.37 3.86
C ILE A 155 3.21 0.15 5.02
N LEU A 156 3.66 1.21 5.71
CA LEU A 156 2.88 1.85 6.78
C LEU A 156 1.57 2.43 6.23
N LYS A 157 1.65 3.15 5.10
CA LYS A 157 0.49 3.74 4.43
C LYS A 157 -0.52 2.67 4.05
N ASP A 158 -0.07 1.57 3.45
CA ASP A 158 -0.92 0.45 3.04
C ASP A 158 -1.66 -0.18 4.20
N TYR A 159 -0.95 -0.41 5.30
CA TYR A 159 -1.58 -0.97 6.48
C TYR A 159 -2.63 -0.04 7.05
N ILE A 160 -2.34 1.26 7.19
CA ILE A 160 -3.32 2.19 7.74
C ILE A 160 -4.53 2.31 6.80
N PHE A 161 -4.29 2.48 5.51
CA PHE A 161 -5.33 2.68 4.51
C PHE A 161 -6.19 1.42 4.32
N GLY A 162 -5.57 0.24 4.19
CA GLY A 162 -6.29 -1.00 3.94
C GLY A 162 -6.86 -1.70 5.17
N GLU A 163 -6.28 -1.50 6.36
CA GLU A 163 -6.66 -2.27 7.56
C GLU A 163 -7.20 -1.44 8.71
N ILE A 164 -6.79 -0.18 8.85
CA ILE A 164 -7.20 0.66 9.98
C ILE A 164 -8.42 1.50 9.61
N ILE A 165 -8.37 2.24 8.50
CA ILE A 165 -9.46 3.15 8.08
C ILE A 165 -10.79 2.40 7.90
N PRO A 166 -10.87 1.27 7.16
CA PRO A 166 -12.14 0.57 6.96
C PRO A 166 -12.78 0.12 8.29
N LYS A 167 -11.96 -0.32 9.26
CA LYS A 167 -12.44 -0.73 10.59
C LYS A 167 -12.93 0.43 11.44
N LEU A 168 -12.52 1.66 11.15
CA LEU A 168 -13.07 2.85 11.79
C LEU A 168 -14.43 3.19 11.19
N ASP A 169 -14.56 3.12 9.87
CA ASP A 169 -15.81 3.44 9.16
C ASP A 169 -16.93 2.43 9.48
N GLU A 170 -16.62 1.13 9.52
CA GLU A 170 -17.57 0.09 9.95
C GLU A 170 -18.09 0.32 11.38
N LYS A 171 -17.23 0.84 12.27
CA LYS A 171 -17.63 1.18 13.65
C LYS A 171 -18.51 2.41 13.72
N MET A 172 -18.41 3.33 12.76
CA MET A 172 -19.31 4.48 12.66
C MET A 172 -20.68 4.02 12.13
N LEU A 173 -20.71 3.23 11.06
CA LEU A 173 -21.94 2.67 10.48
C LEU A 173 -22.72 1.79 11.47
N THR A 174 -22.04 1.02 12.34
CA THR A 174 -22.70 0.20 13.37
C THR A 174 -23.23 1.00 14.56
N ARG A 175 -22.67 2.18 14.84
CA ARG A 175 -23.19 3.09 15.88
C ARG A 175 -24.47 3.78 15.41
N ASP A 176 -24.48 4.29 14.19
CA ASP A 176 -25.65 4.99 13.63
C ASP A 176 -26.86 4.05 13.52
N ASN A 177 -26.64 2.79 13.13
CA ASN A 177 -27.69 1.77 13.09
C ASN A 177 -28.21 1.34 14.48
N LYS A 178 -27.45 1.52 15.56
CA LYS A 178 -27.92 1.28 16.93
C LYS A 178 -28.73 2.45 17.48
N VAL A 179 -28.42 3.67 17.09
CA VAL A 179 -29.19 4.86 17.49
C VAL A 179 -30.59 4.78 16.88
N VAL A 180 -30.71 4.44 15.60
CA VAL A 180 -32.02 4.31 14.91
C VAL A 180 -32.91 3.21 15.51
N LYS A 181 -32.34 2.13 16.06
CA LYS A 181 -33.11 1.06 16.72
C LYS A 181 -33.55 1.37 18.15
N ASN A 182 -32.94 2.35 18.80
CA ASN A 182 -33.30 2.75 20.16
C ASN A 182 -34.29 3.93 20.20
N GLU A 183 -34.62 4.52 19.04
CA GLU A 183 -35.59 5.60 18.89
C GLU A 183 -36.91 5.12 18.22
N ALA A 184 -37.06 3.81 17.99
CA ALA A 184 -38.25 3.19 17.39
C ALA A 184 -39.07 2.38 18.40
#